data_AF-A0A932NXQ7-F1
#
_entry.id   AF-A0A932NXQ7-F1
#
_cell.length_a   1.000
_cell.length_b   1.000
_cell.length_c   1.000
_cell.angle_alpha   90.00
_cell.angle_beta   90.00
_cell.angle_gamma   90.00
#
_symmetry.space_group_name_H-M   'P 1'
#
loop_
_entity.id
_entity.type
_entity.pdbx_description
1 polymer ?
#
loop_
_entity_poly.entity_id
_entity_poly.type
_entity_poly.pdbx_seq_one_letter_code
_entity_poly.pdbx_strand_id
1 'polypeptide(L)'
;MLSGFNTDCSVGGKVFHVQTEDNGLKNPTIVTLVYQGGAIVASKKTSYADILAADCLSDVVRELMEEQHRSVISDIKAGRLGQPSGEGAKGGFGEDVISDKSLDEVVLGYLLKEEGEDTSKPSDAS
;
A
#
# COMPACT_ATOMS: atom_id res chain seq x y z
N MET A 1 -6.32 0.15 -16.14
CA MET A 1 -6.53 1.13 -15.05
C MET A 1 -6.58 0.32 -13.77
N LEU A 2 -5.62 0.51 -12.86
CA LEU A 2 -5.62 -0.17 -11.57
C LEU A 2 -6.72 0.45 -10.69
N SER A 3 -7.55 -0.39 -10.06
CA SER A 3 -8.54 0.09 -9.10
C SER A 3 -7.84 0.53 -7.82
N GLY A 4 -8.11 1.75 -7.36
CA GLY A 4 -7.64 2.23 -6.06
C GLY A 4 -8.25 1.44 -4.89
N PHE A 5 -7.61 1.50 -3.73
CA PHE A 5 -8.10 0.89 -2.49
C PHE A 5 -8.78 1.96 -1.63
N ASN A 6 -9.96 1.66 -1.09
CA ASN A 6 -10.66 2.53 -0.16
C ASN A 6 -11.17 1.74 1.04
N THR A 7 -10.83 2.18 2.25
CA THR A 7 -11.22 1.52 3.49
C THR A 7 -11.53 2.53 4.59
N ASP A 8 -12.68 2.36 5.23
CA ASP A 8 -13.02 3.08 6.46
C ASP A 8 -12.52 2.29 7.67
N CYS A 9 -11.85 2.97 8.60
CA CYS A 9 -11.39 2.37 9.83
C CYS A 9 -11.74 3.24 11.05
N SER A 10 -12.28 2.59 12.07
CA SER A 10 -12.71 3.24 13.31
C SER A 10 -11.80 2.85 14.47
N VAL A 11 -11.21 3.83 15.14
CA VAL A 11 -10.27 3.63 16.26
C VAL A 11 -10.55 4.68 17.33
N GLY A 12 -10.82 4.25 18.57
CA GLY A 12 -11.04 5.16 19.70
C GLY A 12 -12.17 6.18 19.50
N GLY A 13 -13.26 5.79 18.82
CA GLY A 13 -14.39 6.68 18.51
C GLY A 13 -14.17 7.66 17.36
N LYS A 14 -13.00 7.63 16.71
CA LYS A 14 -12.69 8.40 15.49
C LYS A 14 -12.84 7.51 14.26
N VAL A 15 -13.35 8.06 13.17
CA VAL A 15 -13.45 7.40 11.85
C VAL A 15 -12.42 8.02 10.92
N PHE A 16 -11.65 7.16 10.24
CA PHE A 16 -10.68 7.54 9.23
C PHE A 16 -11.03 6.87 7.91
N HIS A 17 -10.93 7.61 6.81
CA HIS A 17 -11.10 7.08 5.46
C HIS A 17 -9.72 7.00 4.81
N VAL A 18 -9.29 5.80 4.44
CA VAL A 18 -7.98 5.56 3.81
C VAL A 18 -8.20 5.28 2.34
N GLN A 19 -7.63 6.10 1.46
CA GLN A 19 -7.70 5.96 0.02
C GLN A 19 -6.30 5.77 -0.55
N THR A 20 -6.10 4.83 -1.47
CA THR A 20 -4.79 4.56 -2.12
C THR A 20 -4.92 4.43 -3.62
N GLU A 21 -4.14 5.20 -4.36
CA GLU A 21 -4.21 5.30 -5.83
C GLU A 21 -2.83 5.29 -6.47
N ASP A 22 -2.79 4.89 -7.73
CA ASP A 22 -1.62 5.00 -8.61
C ASP A 22 -1.76 6.23 -9.52
N ASN A 23 -0.75 7.09 -9.56
CA ASN A 23 -0.70 8.25 -10.45
C ASN A 23 -0.28 7.91 -11.89
N GLY A 24 0.04 6.64 -12.18
CA GLY A 24 0.33 6.10 -13.49
C GLY A 24 1.76 6.36 -13.98
N LEU A 25 2.09 5.83 -15.16
CA LEU A 25 3.47 5.79 -15.67
C LEU A 25 4.13 7.16 -15.90
N LYS A 26 3.35 8.22 -16.09
CA LYS A 26 3.90 9.60 -16.22
C LYS A 26 4.40 10.14 -14.89
N ASN A 27 3.84 9.65 -13.79
CA ASN A 27 4.21 10.02 -12.43
C ASN A 27 4.14 8.75 -11.57
N PRO A 28 5.16 7.87 -11.65
CA PRO A 28 5.11 6.50 -11.12
C PRO A 28 5.17 6.50 -9.59
N THR A 29 4.06 6.89 -8.98
CA THR A 29 3.94 7.11 -7.54
C THR A 29 2.59 6.60 -7.07
N ILE A 30 2.64 5.76 -6.04
CA ILE A 30 1.48 5.32 -5.28
C ILE A 30 1.23 6.35 -4.17
N VAL A 31 0.02 6.86 -4.08
CA VAL A 31 -0.40 7.86 -3.09
C VAL A 31 -1.47 7.27 -2.19
N THR A 32 -1.24 7.30 -0.88
CA THR A 32 -2.27 7.04 0.13
C THR A 32 -2.64 8.33 0.84
N LEU A 33 -3.94 8.63 0.94
CA LEU A 33 -4.49 9.74 1.69
C LEU A 33 -5.36 9.21 2.83
N VAL A 34 -5.21 9.80 4.01
CA VAL A 34 -6.04 9.51 5.17
C VAL A 34 -6.88 10.73 5.48
N TYR A 35 -8.20 10.57 5.44
CA TYR A 35 -9.16 11.61 5.79
C TYR A 35 -9.77 11.36 7.16
N GLN A 36 -10.04 12.45 7.88
CA GLN A 36 -10.84 12.45 9.10
C GLN A 36 -11.78 13.67 9.07
N GLY A 37 -13.09 13.44 9.13
CA GLY A 37 -14.07 14.53 9.11
C GLY A 37 -14.00 15.43 7.86
N GLY A 38 -13.56 14.88 6.72
CA GLY A 38 -13.39 15.61 5.46
C GLY A 38 -12.05 16.32 5.27
N ALA A 39 -11.17 16.35 6.28
CA ALA A 39 -9.82 16.90 6.17
C ALA A 39 -8.77 15.79 5.99
N ILE A 40 -7.72 16.05 5.21
CA ILE A 40 -6.57 15.14 5.10
C ILE A 40 -5.72 15.29 6.38
N VAL A 41 -5.52 14.20 7.08
CA VAL A 41 -4.73 14.15 8.33
C VAL A 41 -3.38 13.47 8.17
N ALA A 42 -3.21 12.67 7.11
CA ALA A 42 -1.93 12.07 6.73
C ALA A 42 -1.89 11.71 5.25
N SER A 43 -0.68 11.59 4.71
CA SER A 43 -0.45 11.07 3.36
C SER A 43 0.83 10.25 3.32
N LYS A 44 0.86 9.20 2.50
CA LYS A 44 2.07 8.41 2.19
C LYS A 44 2.26 8.36 0.69
N LYS A 45 3.50 8.48 0.23
CA LYS A 45 3.87 8.42 -1.18
C LYS A 45 5.01 7.44 -1.36
N THR A 46 4.90 6.56 -2.35
CA THR A 46 5.96 5.61 -2.70
C THR A 46 6.19 5.66 -4.20
N SER A 47 7.43 5.96 -4.60
CA SER A 47 7.84 5.89 -6.00
C SER A 47 8.05 4.44 -6.41
N TYR A 48 7.66 4.10 -7.63
CA TYR A 48 7.99 2.83 -8.28
C TYR A 48 8.76 3.04 -9.60
N ALA A 49 9.36 4.21 -9.79
CA ALA A 49 10.13 4.56 -10.99
C ALA A 49 11.22 3.52 -11.34
N ASP A 50 11.80 2.88 -10.33
CA ASP A 50 12.91 1.94 -10.48
C ASP A 50 12.48 0.58 -11.07
N ILE A 51 11.18 0.26 -11.03
CA ILE A 51 10.64 -1.01 -11.52
C ILE A 51 9.85 -0.88 -12.83
N LEU A 52 9.92 0.28 -13.50
CA LEU A 52 9.19 0.52 -14.76
C LEU A 52 9.49 -0.47 -15.88
N ALA A 53 10.64 -1.14 -15.83
CA ALA A 53 11.06 -2.15 -16.81
C ALA A 53 10.60 -3.59 -16.46
N ALA A 54 9.87 -3.79 -15.35
CA ALA A 54 9.39 -5.11 -14.95
C ALA A 54 8.32 -5.64 -15.91
N ASP A 55 8.45 -6.89 -16.36
CA ASP A 55 7.49 -7.53 -17.27
C ASP A 55 6.07 -7.64 -16.66
N CYS A 56 5.99 -7.76 -15.32
CA CYS A 56 4.75 -7.83 -14.56
C CYS A 56 4.43 -6.54 -13.79
N LEU A 57 4.85 -5.37 -14.29
CA LEU A 57 4.72 -4.06 -13.61
C LEU A 57 3.33 -3.82 -12.98
N SER A 58 2.26 -4.17 -13.70
CA SER A 58 0.89 -3.92 -13.22
C SER A 58 0.56 -4.70 -11.94
N ASP A 59 1.02 -5.95 -11.84
CA ASP A 59 0.81 -6.78 -10.66
C ASP A 59 1.68 -6.33 -9.49
N VAL A 60 2.93 -5.96 -9.77
CA VAL A 60 3.85 -5.44 -8.75
C VAL A 60 3.32 -4.13 -8.17
N VAL A 61 2.87 -3.19 -9.02
CA VAL A 61 2.28 -1.92 -8.55
C VAL A 61 1.03 -2.18 -7.72
N ARG A 62 0.16 -3.11 -8.13
CA ARG A 62 -1.03 -3.49 -7.36
C ARG A 62 -0.67 -4.01 -5.97
N GLU A 63 0.35 -4.85 -5.86
CA GLU A 63 0.80 -5.39 -4.58
C GLU A 63 1.41 -4.31 -3.68
N LEU A 64 2.25 -3.44 -4.23
CA LEU A 64 2.80 -2.27 -3.52
C LEU A 64 1.68 -1.37 -2.99
N MET A 65 0.63 -1.13 -3.79
CA MET A 65 -0.54 -0.36 -3.36
C MET A 65 -1.25 -1.03 -2.18
N GLU A 66 -1.46 -2.35 -2.25
CA GLU A 66 -2.14 -3.10 -1.19
C GLU A 66 -1.31 -3.12 0.11
N GLU A 67 0.01 -3.32 0.01
CA GLU A 67 0.91 -3.28 1.16
C GLU A 67 0.93 -1.89 1.82
N GLN A 68 1.09 -0.83 1.02
CA GLN A 68 1.05 0.54 1.52
C GLN A 68 -0.28 0.84 2.21
N HIS A 69 -1.40 0.41 1.62
CA HIS A 69 -2.74 0.61 2.18
C HIS A 69 -2.90 -0.10 3.54
N ARG A 70 -2.55 -1.38 3.62
CA ARG A 70 -2.62 -2.17 4.86
C ARG A 70 -1.69 -1.63 5.95
N SER A 71 -0.48 -1.21 5.57
CA SER A 71 0.49 -0.59 6.48
C SER A 71 -0.10 0.67 7.12
N VAL A 72 -0.67 1.58 6.32
CA VAL A 72 -1.30 2.79 6.82
C VAL A 72 -2.45 2.47 7.78
N ILE A 73 -3.34 1.54 7.43
CA ILE A 73 -4.44 1.10 8.31
C ILE A 73 -3.90 0.55 9.65
N SER A 74 -2.82 -0.22 9.61
CA SER A 74 -2.17 -0.76 10.82
C SER A 74 -1.65 0.36 11.71
N ASP A 75 -1.03 1.39 11.13
CA ASP A 75 -0.56 2.57 11.85
C ASP A 75 -1.71 3.36 12.50
N ILE A 76 -2.86 3.49 11.81
CA ILE A 76 -4.07 4.10 12.37
C ILE A 76 -4.52 3.31 13.61
N LYS A 77 -4.62 1.98 13.48
CA LYS A 77 -5.08 1.08 14.55
C LYS A 77 -4.13 1.08 15.75
N ALA A 78 -2.83 1.23 15.51
CA ALA A 78 -1.83 1.35 16.56
C ALA A 78 -1.78 2.75 17.21
N GLY A 79 -2.57 3.72 16.73
CA GLY A 79 -2.58 5.08 17.25
C GLY A 79 -1.34 5.90 16.87
N ARG A 80 -0.58 5.47 15.85
CA ARG A 80 0.64 6.15 15.39
C ARG A 80 0.36 7.37 14.50
N LEU A 81 -0.89 7.58 14.11
CA LEU A 81 -1.31 8.81 13.43
C LEU A 81 -1.38 9.98 14.43
N GLY A 82 -0.30 10.78 14.47
CA GLY A 82 -0.12 11.88 15.41
C GLY A 82 0.35 13.17 14.75
N GLN A 83 -0.60 14.10 14.62
CA GLN A 83 -0.51 15.54 14.35
C GLN A 83 -0.26 16.02 12.91
N PRO A 84 -1.16 16.85 12.34
CA PRO A 84 -0.88 17.62 11.14
C PRO A 84 0.13 18.71 11.51
N SER A 85 1.43 18.47 11.30
CA SER A 85 2.43 19.53 11.43
C SER A 85 2.33 20.46 10.22
N GLY A 86 1.54 21.53 10.39
CA GLY A 86 1.93 22.81 9.83
C GLY A 86 3.29 23.19 10.39
N GLU A 87 4.23 23.47 9.48
CA GLU A 87 5.57 24.04 9.72
C GLU A 87 6.47 23.37 10.79
N GLY A 88 7.47 22.62 10.31
CA GLY A 88 8.81 22.66 10.90
C GLY A 88 9.19 21.63 11.97
N ALA A 89 8.47 20.53 12.15
CA ALA A 89 8.89 19.45 13.04
C ALA A 89 9.56 18.30 12.27
N LYS A 90 10.89 18.21 12.35
CA LYS A 90 11.63 17.00 11.98
C LYS A 90 11.21 15.85 12.90
N GLY A 91 10.66 14.78 12.31
CA GLY A 91 10.32 13.53 13.00
C GLY A 91 8.84 13.12 13.01
N GLY A 92 8.00 13.68 12.13
CA GLY A 92 6.62 13.24 11.92
C GLY A 92 6.47 12.40 10.67
N PHE A 93 5.62 11.36 10.74
CA PHE A 93 5.21 10.47 9.64
C PHE A 93 5.33 11.09 8.24
N GLY A 94 6.30 10.61 7.45
CA GLY A 94 6.60 11.13 6.11
C GLY A 94 8.09 11.18 5.76
N GLU A 95 8.98 11.05 6.74
CA GLU A 95 10.43 10.87 6.54
C GLU A 95 10.77 9.43 6.99
N ASP A 96 11.12 8.57 6.03
CA ASP A 96 11.64 7.20 6.21
C ASP A 96 10.82 6.22 7.08
N VAL A 97 9.73 5.69 6.52
CA VAL A 97 9.34 4.30 6.85
C VAL A 97 9.34 3.49 5.56
N ILE A 98 10.55 3.15 5.13
CA ILE A 98 10.81 1.96 4.34
C ILE A 98 10.20 0.82 5.17
N SER A 99 9.27 0.07 4.56
CA SER A 99 8.81 -1.21 5.12
C SER A 99 10.03 -2.00 5.59
N ASP A 100 9.99 -2.66 6.76
CA ASP A 100 11.11 -3.54 7.18
C ASP A 100 11.39 -4.65 6.13
N LYS A 101 10.49 -4.82 5.15
CA LYS A 101 10.73 -5.55 3.93
C LYS A 101 11.29 -4.62 2.86
N SER A 102 12.54 -4.87 2.48
CA SER A 102 13.09 -4.26 1.27
C SER A 102 12.20 -4.58 0.05
N LEU A 103 12.20 -3.70 -0.95
CA LEU A 103 11.55 -3.97 -2.23
C LEU A 103 11.94 -5.35 -2.79
N ASP A 104 13.20 -5.75 -2.57
CA ASP A 104 13.73 -7.05 -2.92
C ASP A 104 12.97 -8.18 -2.22
N GLU A 105 12.63 -8.06 -0.94
CA GLU A 105 11.83 -9.07 -0.21
C GLU A 105 10.41 -9.22 -0.76
N VAL A 106 9.81 -8.12 -1.23
CA VAL A 106 8.47 -8.15 -1.86
C VAL A 106 8.55 -8.86 -3.20
N VAL A 107 9.54 -8.51 -4.03
CA VAL A 107 9.80 -9.15 -5.33
C VAL A 107 10.17 -10.63 -5.15
N LEU A 108 11.00 -10.96 -4.17
CA LEU A 108 11.36 -12.34 -3.79
C LEU A 108 10.12 -13.12 -3.33
N GLY A 109 9.23 -12.52 -2.56
CA GLY A 109 7.97 -13.13 -2.15
C GLY A 109 7.07 -13.51 -3.32
N TYR A 110 7.09 -12.71 -4.40
CA TYR A 110 6.36 -12.99 -5.64
C TYR A 110 7.03 -14.10 -6.45
N LEU A 111 8.36 -14.03 -6.64
CA LEU A 111 9.13 -15.05 -7.35
C LEU A 111 9.11 -16.41 -6.65
N LEU A 112 9.03 -16.44 -5.32
CA LEU A 112 8.90 -17.65 -4.52
C LEU A 112 7.47 -18.20 -4.47
N LYS A 113 6.47 -17.48 -5.01
CA LYS A 113 5.08 -17.92 -5.05
C LYS A 113 4.78 -18.85 -6.23
N GLU A 114 5.74 -19.08 -7.12
CA GLU A 114 5.68 -19.99 -8.27
C GLU A 114 6.29 -21.38 -7.98
N GLU A 115 5.87 -22.05 -6.90
CA GLU A 115 6.00 -23.53 -6.79
C GLU A 115 4.81 -24.12 -6.01
N GLY A 116 3.60 -23.86 -6.51
CA GLY A 116 2.37 -24.38 -5.92
C GLY A 116 1.29 -24.74 -6.94
N GLU A 117 1.68 -25.10 -8.16
CA GLU A 117 0.78 -25.70 -9.14
C GLU A 117 1.05 -27.21 -9.17
N ASP A 118 0.41 -27.96 -8.27
CA ASP A 118 0.20 -29.40 -8.50
C ASP A 118 -1.22 -29.60 -9.03
N THR A 119 -1.24 -29.86 -10.33
CA THR A 119 -2.39 -30.17 -11.15
C THR A 119 -2.93 -31.56 -10.82
N SER A 120 -4.11 -31.65 -10.21
CA SER A 120 -4.98 -32.83 -10.41
C SER A 120 -6.45 -32.60 -10.06
N LYS A 121 -7.24 -32.21 -11.07
CA LYS A 121 -8.56 -32.80 -11.35
C LYS A 121 -8.52 -33.26 -12.82
N PRO A 122 -9.31 -34.24 -13.30
CA PRO A 122 -10.62 -34.68 -12.76
C PRO A 122 -10.88 -36.19 -12.79
N SER A 123 -11.94 -36.65 -12.10
CA SER A 123 -12.90 -37.61 -12.67
C SER A 123 -14.13 -37.74 -11.78
N ASP A 124 -15.20 -37.05 -12.17
CA ASP A 124 -16.57 -37.55 -12.00
C ASP A 124 -16.72 -38.77 -12.92
N ALA A 125 -17.01 -39.95 -12.36
CA ALA A 125 -17.62 -41.05 -13.09
C ALA A 125 -18.18 -42.12 -12.12
N SER A 126 -19.51 -42.16 -12.09
CA SER A 126 -20.43 -43.23 -11.62
C SER A 126 -20.73 -43.33 -10.13
#